data_AF-A0A2Y9G518-F1
#
_entry.id   AF-A0A2Y9G518-F1
#
_cell.length_a   1.000
_cell.length_b   1.000
_cell.length_c   1.000
_cell.angle_alpha   90.00
_cell.angle_beta   90.00
_cell.angle_gamma   90.00
#
_symmetry.space_group_name_H-M   'P 1'
#
loop_
_entity.id
_entity.type
_entity.pdbx_description
1 polymer ?
#
loop_
_entity_poly.entity_id
_entity_poly.type
_entity_poly.pdbx_seq_one_letter_code
_entity_poly.pdbx_strand_id
1 'polypeptide(L)'
;MGMVVLLMGLVFASVYIYRYFFLAQLARDNFFHCGVLYEDALSSQVRTRMELEEDVKIYLEENYERINVPVPQFGGGDPADIIHDFQRGLTAYHDISLDKCYVIELNTTVVLPPRNFWELLMNVKRGTYLPQTYIIQEEMVVTEHVSDKEALGSFIYHLCSGKDTYRLRRRSTRRRITKRAAKNCNAIRHFENTFVVETLICGVV
;
A
#
# COMPACT_ATOMS: atom_id res chain seq x y z
N MET A 1 -41.84 -26.02 -28.69
CA MET A 1 -41.85 -24.66 -28.10
C MET A 1 -41.52 -24.65 -26.62
N GLY A 2 -42.22 -25.42 -25.75
CA GLY A 2 -41.94 -25.41 -24.30
C GLY A 2 -40.51 -25.78 -23.88
N MET A 3 -39.89 -26.78 -24.53
CA MET A 3 -38.51 -27.18 -24.22
C MET A 3 -37.49 -26.07 -24.53
N VAL A 4 -37.69 -25.32 -25.61
CA VAL A 4 -36.80 -24.22 -26.02
C VAL A 4 -36.89 -23.06 -25.01
N VAL A 5 -38.09 -22.76 -24.52
CA VAL A 5 -38.30 -21.73 -23.50
C VAL A 5 -37.64 -22.11 -22.17
N LEU A 6 -37.72 -23.38 -21.76
CA LEU A 6 -37.06 -23.88 -20.55
C LEU A 6 -35.53 -23.81 -20.65
N LEU A 7 -34.96 -24.21 -21.79
CA LEU A 7 -33.51 -24.13 -22.02
C LEU A 7 -33.01 -22.68 -22.02
N MET A 8 -33.75 -21.76 -22.65
CA MET A 8 -33.41 -20.33 -22.60
C MET A 8 -33.48 -19.80 -21.16
N GLY A 9 -34.52 -20.17 -20.40
CA GLY A 9 -34.64 -19.81 -18.99
C GLY A 9 -33.46 -20.29 -18.13
N LEU A 10 -32.98 -21.52 -18.35
CA LEU A 10 -31.82 -22.06 -17.66
C LEU A 10 -30.53 -21.32 -18.01
N VAL A 11 -30.34 -20.93 -19.27
CA VAL A 11 -29.17 -20.15 -19.71
C VAL A 11 -29.21 -18.74 -19.11
N PHE A 12 -30.36 -18.07 -19.11
CA PHE A 12 -30.48 -16.75 -18.48
C PHE A 12 -30.28 -16.81 -16.97
N ALA A 13 -30.84 -17.82 -16.30
CA ALA A 13 -30.64 -18.02 -14.87
C ALA A 13 -29.17 -18.33 -14.55
N SER A 14 -28.49 -19.17 -15.34
CA SER A 14 -27.07 -19.48 -15.12
C SER A 14 -26.17 -18.27 -15.38
N VAL A 15 -26.43 -17.48 -16.43
CA VAL A 15 -25.71 -16.22 -16.69
C VAL A 15 -25.96 -15.20 -15.58
N TYR A 16 -27.20 -15.09 -15.11
CA TYR A 16 -27.56 -14.18 -14.01
C TYR A 16 -26.89 -14.58 -12.70
N ILE A 17 -26.95 -15.86 -12.33
CA ILE A 17 -26.29 -16.40 -11.13
C ILE A 17 -24.77 -16.26 -11.27
N TYR A 18 -24.19 -16.57 -12.42
CA TYR A 18 -22.76 -16.41 -12.68
C TYR A 18 -22.34 -14.94 -12.52
N ARG A 19 -23.04 -14.00 -13.15
CA ARG A 19 -22.71 -12.57 -13.00
C ARG A 19 -22.89 -12.11 -11.55
N TYR A 20 -24.00 -12.45 -10.91
CA TYR A 20 -24.30 -11.97 -9.57
C TYR A 20 -23.35 -12.56 -8.53
N PHE A 21 -23.14 -13.87 -8.52
CA PHE A 21 -22.27 -14.51 -7.53
C PHE A 21 -20.80 -14.41 -7.90
N PHE A 22 -20.41 -14.67 -9.16
CA PHE A 22 -18.99 -14.72 -9.53
C PHE A 22 -18.37 -13.32 -9.57
N LEU A 23 -19.06 -12.30 -10.12
CA LEU A 23 -18.52 -10.92 -10.12
C LEU A 23 -18.58 -10.29 -8.73
N ALA A 24 -19.62 -10.54 -7.93
CA ALA A 24 -19.64 -10.05 -6.55
C ALA A 24 -18.58 -10.73 -5.67
N GLN A 25 -18.29 -12.02 -5.91
CA GLN A 25 -17.22 -12.73 -5.24
C GLN A 25 -15.84 -12.17 -5.63
N LEU A 26 -15.59 -11.93 -6.93
CA LEU A 26 -14.35 -11.30 -7.41
C LEU A 26 -14.12 -9.92 -6.79
N ALA A 27 -15.17 -9.09 -6.66
CA ALA A 27 -15.05 -7.78 -6.00
C ALA A 27 -14.70 -7.90 -4.51
N ARG A 28 -15.17 -8.95 -3.83
CA ARG A 28 -14.85 -9.23 -2.42
C ARG A 28 -13.47 -9.88 -2.26
N ASP A 29 -12.97 -10.58 -3.27
CA ASP A 29 -11.64 -11.20 -3.27
C ASP A 29 -10.49 -10.21 -3.48
N ASN A 30 -10.78 -8.94 -3.76
CA ASN A 30 -9.78 -7.88 -3.95
C ASN A 30 -9.58 -6.98 -2.72
N PHE A 31 -10.33 -7.22 -1.64
CA PHE A 31 -10.19 -6.54 -0.36
C PHE A 31 -9.57 -7.49 0.67
N PHE A 32 -8.48 -7.06 1.30
CA PHE A 32 -7.74 -7.83 2.28
C PHE A 32 -7.56 -7.02 3.54
N HIS A 33 -7.76 -7.67 4.68
CA HIS A 33 -7.34 -7.17 5.99
C HIS A 33 -6.13 -7.99 6.40
N CYS A 34 -4.98 -7.35 6.53
CA CYS A 34 -3.70 -7.99 6.75
C CYS A 34 -3.15 -7.61 8.12
N GLY A 35 -2.58 -8.59 8.82
CA GLY A 35 -1.95 -8.41 10.12
C GLY A 35 -0.66 -9.23 10.20
N VAL A 36 0.46 -8.60 10.52
CA VAL A 36 1.75 -9.28 10.69
C VAL A 36 2.42 -8.88 11.98
N LEU A 37 2.99 -9.89 12.66
CA LEU A 37 3.80 -9.70 13.84
C LEU A 37 5.27 -9.65 13.45
N TYR A 38 5.96 -8.55 13.75
CA TYR A 38 7.38 -8.38 13.44
C TYR A 38 8.19 -8.04 14.69
N GLU A 39 9.51 -8.26 14.62
CA GLU A 39 10.45 -7.91 15.68
C GLU A 39 11.24 -6.65 15.27
N ASP A 40 11.18 -5.60 16.10
CA ASP A 40 12.00 -4.43 15.92
C ASP A 40 13.40 -4.68 16.52
N ALA A 41 14.39 -4.91 15.65
CA ALA A 41 15.77 -5.18 16.05
C ALA A 41 16.47 -3.96 16.70
N LEU A 42 15.91 -2.74 16.57
CA LEU A 42 16.49 -1.50 17.12
C LEU A 42 16.00 -1.19 18.55
N SER A 43 14.96 -1.87 19.03
CA SER A 43 14.50 -1.77 20.42
C SER A 43 15.40 -2.59 21.35
N SER A 44 16.49 -1.99 21.82
CA SER A 44 17.51 -2.63 22.66
C SER A 44 17.04 -3.09 24.06
N GLN A 45 15.77 -2.91 24.42
CA GLN A 45 15.22 -3.32 25.71
C GLN A 45 13.81 -3.87 25.49
N VAL A 46 13.65 -5.18 25.71
CA VAL A 46 12.43 -5.97 25.50
C VAL A 46 12.18 -6.31 24.02
N ARG A 47 12.10 -7.63 23.73
CA ARG A 47 11.59 -8.18 22.47
C ARG A 47 10.10 -7.88 22.36
N THR A 48 9.75 -6.63 22.08
CA THR A 48 8.36 -6.22 21.90
C THR A 48 7.96 -6.65 20.49
N ARG A 49 7.16 -7.70 20.42
CA ARG A 49 6.53 -8.14 19.18
C ARG A 49 5.52 -7.07 18.78
N MET A 50 5.74 -6.40 17.65
CA MET A 50 4.86 -5.35 17.15
C MET A 50 3.88 -5.95 16.14
N GLU A 51 2.66 -5.44 16.12
CA GLU A 51 1.61 -5.82 15.19
C GLU A 51 1.41 -4.71 14.17
N LEU A 52 1.60 -5.02 12.89
CA LEU A 52 1.26 -4.15 11.77
C LEU A 52 -0.03 -4.67 11.17
N GLU A 53 -1.08 -3.86 11.24
CA GLU A 53 -2.35 -4.09 10.57
C GLU A 53 -2.45 -3.16 9.35
N GLU A 54 -3.06 -3.61 8.26
CA GLU A 54 -3.38 -2.77 7.11
C GLU A 54 -4.56 -3.32 6.32
N ASP A 55 -5.33 -2.42 5.70
CA ASP A 55 -6.39 -2.76 4.76
C ASP A 55 -5.92 -2.51 3.32
N VAL A 56 -5.90 -3.57 2.50
CA VAL A 56 -5.42 -3.52 1.12
C VAL A 56 -6.59 -3.70 0.14
N LYS A 57 -6.72 -2.78 -0.81
CA LYS A 57 -7.66 -2.84 -1.94
C LYS A 57 -6.89 -2.87 -3.25
N ILE A 58 -7.02 -3.95 -4.00
CA ILE A 58 -6.34 -4.13 -5.30
C ILE A 58 -7.32 -3.96 -6.45
N TYR A 59 -7.04 -3.03 -7.36
CA TYR A 59 -7.84 -2.76 -8.54
C TYR A 59 -7.10 -3.27 -9.78
N LEU A 60 -7.33 -4.53 -10.14
CA LEU A 60 -6.60 -5.21 -11.22
C LEU A 60 -6.88 -4.64 -12.61
N GLU A 61 -8.09 -4.12 -12.86
CA GLU A 61 -8.47 -3.56 -14.16
C GLU A 61 -7.87 -2.16 -14.34
N GLU A 62 -7.95 -1.35 -13.29
CA GLU A 62 -7.41 0.01 -13.25
C GLU A 62 -5.89 0.04 -12.95
N ASN A 63 -5.29 -1.10 -12.63
CA ASN A 63 -3.86 -1.26 -12.37
C ASN A 63 -3.33 -0.30 -11.29
N TYR A 64 -4.06 -0.22 -10.17
CA TYR A 64 -3.63 0.50 -8.97
C TYR A 64 -4.05 -0.26 -7.72
N GLU A 65 -3.46 0.10 -6.59
CA GLU A 65 -3.88 -0.41 -5.28
C GLU A 65 -3.91 0.72 -4.25
N ARG A 66 -4.71 0.51 -3.21
CA ARG A 66 -4.80 1.39 -2.06
C ARG A 66 -4.57 0.59 -0.79
N ILE A 67 -3.65 1.06 0.03
CA ILE A 67 -3.31 0.48 1.33
C ILE A 67 -3.66 1.52 2.39
N ASN A 68 -4.42 1.13 3.41
CA ASN A 68 -4.70 1.95 4.58
C ASN A 68 -3.98 1.35 5.79
N VAL A 69 -3.06 2.14 6.34
CA VAL A 69 -2.35 1.83 7.58
C VAL A 69 -3.09 2.55 8.71
N PRO A 70 -3.76 1.83 9.63
CA PRO A 70 -4.47 2.41 10.74
C PRO A 70 -3.49 3.00 11.76
N VAL A 71 -4.04 3.69 12.76
CA VAL A 71 -3.25 4.20 13.88
C VAL A 71 -2.59 3.02 14.61
N PRO A 72 -1.25 2.96 14.71
CA PRO A 72 -0.59 1.82 15.33
C PRO A 72 -0.90 1.77 16.84
N GLN A 73 -1.22 0.57 17.34
CA GLN A 73 -1.47 0.36 18.77
C GLN A 73 -0.17 0.42 19.58
N PHE A 74 0.94 -0.05 19.01
CA PHE A 74 2.27 -0.08 19.62
C PHE A 74 3.38 0.07 18.56
N GLY A 75 4.46 0.79 18.86
CA GLY A 75 5.58 0.99 17.94
C GLY A 75 5.46 2.24 17.05
N GLY A 76 6.61 2.78 16.64
CA GLY A 76 6.70 4.05 15.90
C GLY A 76 6.20 3.95 14.46
N GLY A 77 5.36 4.87 14.04
CA GLY A 77 4.91 4.96 12.66
C GLY A 77 3.68 5.86 12.58
N ASP A 78 3.57 6.63 11.51
CA ASP A 78 2.41 7.45 11.27
C ASP A 78 1.34 6.64 10.51
N PRO A 79 0.06 6.76 10.89
CA PRO A 79 -1.04 6.27 10.07
C PRO A 79 -0.99 6.90 8.68
N ALA A 80 -1.31 6.11 7.66
CA ALA A 80 -1.19 6.57 6.29
C ALA A 80 -2.21 5.93 5.34
N ASP A 81 -2.62 6.70 4.34
CA ASP A 81 -3.24 6.16 3.12
C ASP A 81 -2.20 6.15 2.00
N ILE A 82 -2.02 5.01 1.34
CA ILE A 82 -0.99 4.80 0.32
C ILE A 82 -1.66 4.36 -0.97
N ILE A 83 -1.25 4.96 -2.10
CA ILE A 83 -1.66 4.55 -3.44
C ILE A 83 -0.43 4.21 -4.26
N HIS A 84 -0.43 3.02 -4.87
CA HIS A 84 0.48 2.70 -5.97
C HIS A 84 -0.30 2.76 -7.28
N ASP A 85 0.01 3.76 -8.11
CA ASP A 85 -0.54 3.90 -9.45
C ASP A 85 0.49 3.35 -10.45
N PHE A 86 0.30 2.10 -10.88
CA PHE A 86 1.23 1.42 -11.79
C PHE A 86 1.09 1.91 -13.22
N GLN A 87 -0.01 2.60 -13.58
CA GLN A 87 -0.12 3.23 -14.89
C GLN A 87 0.72 4.50 -14.97
N ARG A 88 0.73 5.29 -13.88
CA ARG A 88 1.54 6.52 -13.76
C ARG A 88 2.98 6.23 -13.32
N GLY A 89 3.24 5.06 -12.74
CA GLY A 89 4.53 4.74 -12.14
C GLY A 89 4.82 5.62 -10.91
N LEU A 90 3.79 5.91 -10.11
CA LEU A 90 3.88 6.77 -8.94
C LEU A 90 3.37 6.06 -7.68
N THR A 91 4.05 6.33 -6.56
CA THR A 91 3.55 6.06 -5.21
C THR A 91 3.17 7.38 -4.56
N ALA A 92 2.00 7.43 -3.93
CA ALA A 92 1.57 8.55 -3.11
C ALA A 92 1.30 8.08 -1.68
N TYR A 93 1.89 8.76 -0.71
CA TYR A 93 1.64 8.59 0.72
C TYR A 93 0.86 9.81 1.21
N HIS A 94 -0.29 9.62 1.84
CA HIS A 94 -0.94 10.61 2.69
C HIS A 94 -0.63 10.25 4.14
N ASP A 95 0.25 11.03 4.74
CA ASP A 95 0.54 10.99 6.17
C ASP A 95 -0.63 11.64 6.91
N ILE A 96 -1.40 10.82 7.63
CA ILE A 96 -2.63 11.24 8.30
C ILE A 96 -2.30 12.09 9.54
N SER A 97 -1.18 11.81 10.23
CA SER A 97 -0.73 12.59 11.40
C SER A 97 -0.43 14.03 11.03
N LEU A 98 0.20 14.25 9.87
CA LEU A 98 0.61 15.58 9.42
C LEU A 98 -0.35 16.24 8.44
N ASP A 99 -1.35 15.51 7.95
CA ASP A 99 -2.22 15.87 6.84
C ASP A 99 -1.44 16.35 5.60
N LYS A 100 -0.38 15.63 5.28
CA LYS A 100 0.51 15.93 4.14
C LYS A 100 0.56 14.78 3.17
N CYS A 101 0.59 15.12 1.89
CA CYS A 101 0.82 14.18 0.81
C CYS A 101 2.28 14.22 0.35
N TYR A 102 2.80 13.05 0.05
CA TYR A 102 4.14 12.85 -0.47
C TYR A 102 4.10 11.94 -1.69
N VAL A 103 4.76 12.32 -2.78
CA VAL A 103 4.70 11.57 -4.04
C VAL A 103 6.10 11.24 -4.52
N ILE A 104 6.30 10.01 -4.99
CA ILE A 104 7.56 9.50 -5.50
C ILE A 104 7.35 8.61 -6.73
N GLU A 105 8.39 8.46 -7.54
CA GLU A 105 8.44 7.40 -8.55
C GLU A 105 8.35 6.02 -7.89
N LEU A 106 7.45 5.20 -8.44
CA LEU A 106 7.21 3.84 -8.02
C LEU A 106 8.48 3.00 -8.22
N ASN A 107 8.88 2.28 -7.19
CA ASN A 107 10.01 1.35 -7.28
C ASN A 107 9.50 -0.07 -7.49
N THR A 108 9.43 -0.49 -8.75
CA THR A 108 8.91 -1.82 -9.14
C THR A 108 9.80 -2.98 -8.71
N THR A 109 10.99 -2.74 -8.15
CA THR A 109 11.80 -3.81 -7.55
C THR A 109 11.41 -4.09 -6.11
N VAL A 110 10.74 -3.13 -5.45
CA VAL A 110 10.29 -3.25 -4.06
C VAL A 110 8.79 -3.54 -4.03
N VAL A 111 7.99 -2.74 -4.74
CA VAL A 111 6.53 -2.90 -4.81
C VAL A 111 6.16 -4.00 -5.79
N LEU A 112 5.42 -5.01 -5.32
CA LEU A 112 4.91 -6.07 -6.18
C LEU A 112 3.81 -5.54 -7.13
N PRO A 113 3.78 -5.99 -8.40
CA PRO A 113 2.67 -5.68 -9.29
C PRO A 113 1.32 -6.21 -8.76
N PRO A 114 0.18 -5.58 -9.10
CA PRO A 114 -1.13 -5.90 -8.51
C PRO A 114 -1.53 -7.38 -8.56
N ARG A 115 -1.27 -8.08 -9.68
CA ARG A 115 -1.56 -9.51 -9.83
C ARG A 115 -0.70 -10.37 -8.90
N ASN A 116 0.59 -10.11 -8.85
CA ASN A 116 1.53 -10.82 -7.98
C ASN A 116 1.21 -10.56 -6.51
N PHE A 117 0.87 -9.32 -6.17
CA PHE A 117 0.51 -8.96 -4.81
C PHE A 117 -0.80 -9.64 -4.40
N TRP A 118 -1.81 -9.65 -5.27
CA TRP A 118 -3.06 -10.38 -5.04
C TRP A 118 -2.84 -11.88 -4.81
N GLU A 119 -2.00 -12.53 -5.64
CA GLU A 119 -1.65 -13.94 -5.47
C GLU A 119 -0.95 -14.21 -4.14
N LEU A 120 -0.03 -13.33 -3.74
CA LEU A 120 0.65 -13.39 -2.46
C LEU A 120 -0.36 -13.31 -1.30
N LEU A 121 -1.24 -12.30 -1.30
CA LEU A 121 -2.24 -12.11 -0.24
C LEU A 121 -3.23 -13.28 -0.18
N MET A 122 -3.60 -13.86 -1.32
CA MET A 122 -4.41 -15.07 -1.37
C MET A 122 -3.70 -16.29 -0.78
N ASN A 123 -2.40 -16.44 -1.04
CA ASN A 123 -1.60 -17.53 -0.47
C ASN A 123 -1.40 -17.37 1.04
N VAL A 124 -1.26 -16.13 1.53
CA VAL A 124 -1.26 -15.80 2.96
C VAL A 124 -2.61 -16.13 3.59
N LYS A 125 -3.72 -15.68 3.00
CA LYS A 125 -5.09 -15.97 3.47
C LYS A 125 -5.39 -17.46 3.54
N ARG A 126 -4.84 -18.26 2.62
CA ARG A 126 -4.95 -19.74 2.62
C ARG A 126 -4.00 -20.44 3.59
N GLY A 127 -3.08 -19.72 4.23
CA GLY A 127 -2.06 -20.29 5.13
C GLY A 127 -0.94 -21.04 4.40
N THR A 128 -0.82 -20.88 3.08
CA THR A 128 0.21 -21.54 2.25
C THR A 128 1.50 -20.74 2.16
N TYR A 129 1.50 -19.50 2.67
CA TYR A 129 2.66 -18.62 2.72
C TYR A 129 2.72 -17.88 4.05
N LEU A 130 3.93 -17.74 4.60
CA LEU A 130 4.20 -16.94 5.79
C LEU A 130 5.04 -15.71 5.38
N PRO A 131 4.55 -14.48 5.60
CA PRO A 131 5.32 -13.28 5.31
C PRO A 131 6.59 -13.23 6.15
N GLN A 132 7.64 -12.64 5.57
CA GLN A 132 8.92 -12.46 6.24
C GLN A 132 8.78 -11.33 7.27
N THR A 133 9.31 -11.53 8.47
CA THR A 133 9.13 -10.64 9.61
C THR A 133 10.25 -9.60 9.78
N TYR A 134 11.12 -9.44 8.78
CA TYR A 134 12.17 -8.41 8.80
C TYR A 134 11.67 -7.10 8.20
N ILE A 135 12.26 -6.00 8.67
CA ILE A 135 11.96 -4.64 8.21
C ILE A 135 13.06 -4.18 7.27
N ILE A 136 12.68 -3.67 6.10
CA ILE A 136 13.58 -2.91 5.22
C ILE A 136 13.29 -1.43 5.41
N GLN A 137 14.34 -0.64 5.64
CA GLN A 137 14.22 0.79 5.87
C GLN A 137 14.66 1.59 4.63
N GLU A 138 13.78 2.45 4.10
CA GLU A 138 14.10 3.40 3.04
C GLU A 138 14.07 4.84 3.59
N GLU A 139 15.15 5.61 3.38
CA GLU A 139 15.18 7.03 3.76
C GLU A 139 14.88 7.93 2.57
N MET A 140 13.83 8.74 2.72
CA MET A 140 13.32 9.70 1.76
C MET A 140 13.63 11.13 2.23
N VAL A 141 13.87 12.01 1.28
CA VAL A 141 14.03 13.44 1.54
C VAL A 141 12.95 14.20 0.79
N VAL A 142 12.24 15.06 1.50
CA VAL A 142 11.27 15.99 0.91
C VAL A 142 12.01 16.94 -0.03
N THR A 143 11.43 17.24 -1.18
CA THR A 143 12.05 18.11 -2.19
C THR A 143 11.12 19.26 -2.55
N GLU A 144 10.56 19.26 -3.75
CA GLU A 144 9.72 20.33 -4.28
C GLU A 144 8.26 20.20 -3.83
N HIS A 145 7.58 21.34 -3.67
CA HIS A 145 6.13 21.38 -3.49
C HIS A 145 5.43 21.14 -4.84
N VAL A 146 4.37 20.36 -4.84
CA VAL A 146 3.56 20.04 -6.03
C VAL A 146 2.32 20.92 -6.04
N SER A 147 2.28 21.88 -6.96
CA SER A 147 1.13 22.77 -7.17
C SER A 147 0.05 22.13 -8.03
N ASP A 148 0.43 21.55 -9.17
CA ASP A 148 -0.45 20.85 -10.10
C ASP A 148 -0.56 19.38 -9.71
N LYS A 149 -1.67 19.03 -9.05
CA LYS A 149 -1.94 17.67 -8.58
C LYS A 149 -2.68 16.85 -9.62
N GLU A 150 -3.36 17.50 -10.55
CA GLU A 150 -4.08 16.90 -11.66
C GLU A 150 -3.09 16.14 -12.57
N ALA A 151 -1.87 16.66 -12.72
CA ALA A 151 -0.78 15.98 -13.43
C ALA A 151 -0.36 14.62 -12.81
N LEU A 152 -0.70 14.35 -11.54
CA LEU A 152 -0.36 13.11 -10.85
C LEU A 152 -1.28 11.93 -11.21
N GLY A 153 -2.41 12.20 -11.87
CA GLY A 153 -3.43 11.20 -12.19
C GLY A 153 -4.60 11.21 -11.20
N SER A 154 -5.75 10.68 -11.63
CA SER A 154 -7.02 10.81 -10.91
C SER A 154 -6.99 10.21 -9.50
N PHE A 155 -6.36 9.05 -9.33
CA PHE A 155 -6.33 8.35 -8.04
C PHE A 155 -5.54 9.13 -6.99
N ILE A 156 -4.33 9.56 -7.36
CA ILE A 156 -3.45 10.36 -6.49
C ILE A 156 -4.04 11.76 -6.26
N TYR A 157 -4.65 12.36 -7.29
CA TYR A 157 -5.36 13.63 -7.15
C TYR A 157 -6.46 13.55 -6.08
N HIS A 158 -7.32 12.53 -6.13
CA HIS A 158 -8.37 12.37 -5.12
C HIS A 158 -7.82 12.14 -3.71
N LEU A 159 -6.71 11.42 -3.57
CA LEU A 159 -6.03 11.25 -2.28
C LEU A 159 -5.48 12.57 -1.73
N CYS A 160 -4.82 13.36 -2.58
CA CYS A 160 -4.04 14.53 -2.17
C CYS A 160 -4.73 15.89 -2.35
N SER A 161 -5.96 15.90 -2.87
CA SER A 161 -6.77 17.11 -2.96
C SER A 161 -7.01 17.69 -1.57
N GLY A 162 -6.88 19.02 -1.47
CA GLY A 162 -6.96 19.77 -0.20
C GLY A 162 -5.73 19.73 0.72
N LYS A 163 -4.70 18.95 0.41
CA LYS A 163 -3.53 18.73 1.30
C LYS A 163 -2.24 19.31 0.74
N ASP A 164 -1.30 19.74 1.58
CA ASP A 164 0.03 20.11 1.09
C ASP A 164 0.71 18.88 0.48
N THR A 165 1.23 19.01 -0.75
CA THR A 165 1.80 17.87 -1.49
C THR A 165 3.24 18.15 -1.87
N TYR A 166 4.14 17.20 -1.59
CA TYR A 166 5.57 17.34 -1.86
C TYR A 166 6.12 16.14 -2.62
N ARG A 167 7.13 16.35 -3.46
CA ARG A 167 7.89 15.25 -4.04
C ARG A 167 8.91 14.71 -3.05
N LEU A 168 9.12 13.39 -3.10
CA LEU A 168 10.19 12.73 -2.38
C LEU A 168 11.31 12.32 -3.32
N ARG A 169 12.51 12.23 -2.76
CA ARG A 169 13.66 11.60 -3.40
C ARG A 169 14.31 10.60 -2.45
N ARG A 170 14.58 9.39 -2.93
CA ARG A 170 15.36 8.38 -2.20
C ARG A 170 16.75 8.91 -1.87
N ARG A 171 17.18 8.79 -0.62
CA ARG A 171 18.54 9.14 -0.22
C ARG A 171 19.49 8.02 -0.69
N SER A 172 20.43 8.34 -1.59
CA SER A 172 21.42 7.35 -2.03
C SER A 172 22.31 6.95 -0.85
N THR A 173 22.51 5.66 -0.65
CA THR A 173 23.40 5.02 0.33
C THR A 173 24.91 5.25 0.06
N ARG A 174 25.30 6.39 -0.52
CA ARG A 174 26.71 6.79 -0.54
C ARG A 174 27.11 7.16 0.88
N ARG A 175 27.84 6.25 1.53
CA ARG A 175 28.49 6.30 2.86
C ARG A 175 29.09 7.68 3.22
N ARG A 176 28.27 8.68 3.48
CA ARG A 176 28.63 9.84 4.31
C ARG A 176 28.02 9.57 5.65
N ILE A 177 28.89 9.32 6.64
CA ILE A 177 28.54 9.37 8.05
C ILE A 177 27.96 10.76 8.30
N THR A 178 26.65 10.90 8.23
CA THR A 178 25.96 12.08 8.73
C THR A 178 25.86 11.92 10.24
N LYS A 179 26.46 12.87 10.95
CA LYS A 179 26.33 13.04 12.40
C LYS A 179 24.85 12.90 12.78
N ARG A 180 24.55 12.15 13.84
CA ARG A 180 23.21 11.96 14.42
C ARG A 180 22.64 13.29 14.96
N ALA A 181 22.42 14.27 14.10
CA ALA A 181 21.37 15.24 14.36
C ALA A 181 20.09 14.46 14.04
N ALA A 182 19.21 14.29 15.03
CA ALA A 182 17.88 13.78 14.80
C ALA A 182 17.22 14.71 13.78
N LYS A 183 17.29 14.35 12.49
CA LYS A 183 16.42 14.97 11.51
C LYS A 183 15.02 14.60 11.97
N ASN A 184 14.13 15.59 12.07
CA ASN A 184 12.71 15.32 12.26
C ASN A 184 12.25 14.56 11.02
N CYS A 185 12.23 13.23 11.14
CA CYS A 185 11.76 12.30 10.14
C CYS A 185 10.57 11.57 10.73
N ASN A 186 9.58 11.36 9.88
CA ASN A 186 8.40 10.58 10.18
C ASN A 186 8.57 9.22 9.54
N ALA A 187 8.00 8.18 10.15
CA ALA A 187 8.12 6.82 9.66
C ALA A 187 6.75 6.34 9.23
N ILE A 188 6.60 5.79 8.03
CA ILE A 188 5.40 5.04 7.64
C ILE A 188 5.80 3.59 7.44
N ARG A 189 5.09 2.66 8.09
CA ARG A 189 5.35 1.23 8.02
C ARG A 189 4.19 0.53 7.33
N HIS A 190 4.48 -0.27 6.30
CA HIS A 190 3.45 -1.01 5.54
C HIS A 190 4.07 -2.20 4.79
N PHE A 191 3.23 -3.07 4.25
CA PHE A 191 3.63 -4.25 3.50
C PHE A 191 3.61 -3.96 1.99
N GLU A 192 4.78 -3.71 1.40
CA GLU A 192 4.91 -3.51 -0.06
C GLU A 192 5.18 -4.82 -0.83
N ASN A 193 5.64 -5.85 -0.12
CA ASN A 193 6.13 -7.12 -0.66
C ASN A 193 6.08 -8.20 0.43
N THR A 194 6.83 -9.29 0.33
CA THR A 194 6.94 -10.34 1.34
C THR A 194 7.58 -9.90 2.67
N PHE A 195 7.86 -8.61 2.86
CA PHE A 195 8.53 -8.00 4.01
C PHE A 195 7.89 -6.65 4.36
N VAL A 196 8.13 -6.16 5.58
CA VAL A 196 7.67 -4.84 6.02
C VAL A 196 8.65 -3.77 5.54
N VAL A 197 8.13 -2.68 4.98
CA VAL A 197 8.91 -1.50 4.60
C VAL A 197 8.67 -0.37 5.60
N GLU A 198 9.74 0.18 6.16
CA GLU A 198 9.74 1.41 6.92
C GLU A 198 10.25 2.55 6.04
N THR A 199 9.34 3.44 5.64
CA THR A 199 9.66 4.64 4.86
C THR A 199 9.89 5.81 5.81
N LEU A 200 11.14 6.27 5.93
CA LEU A 200 11.49 7.46 6.70
C LEU A 200 11.42 8.71 5.82
N ILE A 201 10.46 9.61 6.08
CA ILE A 201 10.31 10.87 5.36
C ILE A 201 10.93 12.00 6.18
N CYS A 202 12.06 12.53 5.70
CA CYS A 202 12.81 13.58 6.37
C CYS A 202 12.67 14.93 5.67
N GLY A 203 12.48 16.00 6.44
CA GLY A 203 12.50 17.37 5.94
C GLY A 203 13.86 17.82 5.39
N VAL A 204 13.85 18.88 4.57
CA VAL A 204 15.05 19.62 4.18
C VAL A 204 15.45 20.51 5.35
N VAL A 205 16.71 20.42 5.79
CA VAL A 205 17.31 21.35 6.77
C VAL A 205 17.73 22.61 6.04
#